data_AF-A0A8J6QK33-F1
#
_entry.id   AF-A0A8J6QK33-F1
#
_cell.length_a   1.000
_cell.length_b   1.000
_cell.length_c   1.000
_cell.angle_alpha   90.00
_cell.angle_beta   90.00
_cell.angle_gamma   90.00
#
_symmetry.space_group_name_H-M   'P 1'
#
loop_
_entity.id
_entity.type
_entity.pdbx_description
1 polymer ?
#
loop_
_entity_poly.entity_id
_entity_poly.type
_entity_poly.pdbx_seq_one_letter_code
_entity_poly.pdbx_strand_id
1 'polypeptide(L)'
;MTTAAVALLLANTPLAGWYQNLLHTDFGLQFGPWHIEKTLHHWVNDGLMTLFFFLVGLELKREILVGELAEVRKALLPIVAAVGGMIVPALCYVALNYGSGDTLRGWGIPMATDIAFALGVIALLASRVPKALITFLVALAIVDDLGAVVVIALFYTDQLVWQFLIAAGFMTGILVLLNIVGIRTAAVYFVVGSLLWLVLLKSGVHATLAGVITAFAIPAKPKFDPELFTFRVKQLLQKFEHSYTHSADILKNPTMNGIVHTLESGVQGVQPPLQRLVHSLHKPVAFMVLPIFALFNAGVTIDFANTSEIISHPVTLGVITGLIFGKFIGIAGASWLAIRLGWSVLPTDTTMRHIIGASMLGSIGFTMSIFIAELAFSHQPDMVVHAKLGILFASLIAGVCGYLWLLRIGGEKSAIGSVYELKR
;
A
#
# COMPACT_ATOMS: atom_id res chain seq x y z
N MET A 1 -2.13 -7.73 12.30
CA MET A 1 -3.00 -8.60 13.13
C MET A 1 -2.58 -8.55 14.60
N THR A 2 -1.38 -9.02 14.96
CA THR A 2 -0.92 -9.01 16.37
C THR A 2 -0.90 -7.61 16.97
N THR A 3 -0.32 -6.61 16.30
CA THR A 3 -0.29 -5.23 16.80
C THR A 3 -1.68 -4.61 16.91
N ALA A 4 -2.60 -4.94 16.00
CA ALA A 4 -3.99 -4.49 16.07
C ALA A 4 -4.72 -5.11 17.28
N ALA A 5 -4.51 -6.41 17.53
CA ALA A 5 -5.03 -7.07 18.72
C ALA A 5 -4.44 -6.47 20.00
N VAL A 6 -3.13 -6.16 20.01
CA VAL A 6 -2.48 -5.45 21.12
C VAL A 6 -3.10 -4.06 21.33
N ALA A 7 -3.33 -3.30 20.25
CA ALA A 7 -3.99 -1.99 20.34
C ALA A 7 -5.39 -2.09 20.95
N LEU A 8 -6.19 -3.06 20.51
CA LEU A 8 -7.51 -3.33 21.08
C LEU A 8 -7.44 -3.74 22.56
N LEU A 9 -6.47 -4.58 22.94
CA LEU A 9 -6.26 -4.96 24.34
C LEU A 9 -5.85 -3.75 25.19
N LEU A 10 -4.91 -2.92 24.72
CA LEU A 10 -4.49 -1.72 25.43
C LEU A 10 -5.65 -0.73 25.62
N ALA A 11 -6.47 -0.54 24.59
CA ALA A 11 -7.62 0.37 24.64
C ALA A 11 -8.77 -0.09 25.56
N ASN A 12 -8.85 -1.38 25.90
CA ASN A 12 -9.97 -1.97 26.66
C ASN A 12 -9.56 -2.58 28.02
N THR A 13 -8.32 -2.34 28.47
CA THR A 13 -7.80 -2.81 29.76
C THR A 13 -7.51 -1.63 30.68
N PRO A 14 -7.13 -1.82 31.97
CA PRO A 14 -6.74 -0.71 32.85
C PRO A 14 -5.59 0.16 32.31
N LEU A 15 -4.87 -0.29 31.28
CA LEU A 15 -3.85 0.47 30.56
C LEU A 15 -4.41 1.50 29.56
N ALA A 16 -5.74 1.56 29.37
CA ALA A 16 -6.38 2.45 28.40
C ALA A 16 -6.04 3.92 28.64
N GLY A 17 -6.00 4.38 29.89
CA GLY A 17 -5.62 5.76 30.23
C GLY A 17 -4.18 6.08 29.81
N TRP A 18 -3.24 5.15 30.03
CA TRP A 18 -1.86 5.32 29.59
C TRP A 18 -1.76 5.34 28.06
N TYR A 19 -2.47 4.43 27.38
CA TYR A 19 -2.49 4.34 25.93
C TYR A 19 -3.07 5.62 25.29
N GLN A 20 -4.19 6.12 25.78
CA GLN A 20 -4.78 7.38 25.30
C GLN A 20 -3.85 8.58 25.54
N ASN A 21 -3.23 8.67 26.71
CA ASN A 21 -2.24 9.72 26.99
C ASN A 21 -1.05 9.67 26.02
N LEU A 22 -0.57 8.47 25.67
CA LEU A 22 0.49 8.30 24.68
C LEU A 22 0.07 8.81 23.30
N LEU A 23 -1.13 8.46 22.83
CA LEU A 23 -1.65 8.90 21.53
C LEU A 23 -1.81 10.42 21.45
N HIS A 24 -2.31 11.04 22.52
CA HIS A 24 -2.57 12.47 22.64
C HIS A 24 -1.39 13.29 23.18
N THR A 25 -0.21 12.68 23.34
CA THR A 25 0.99 13.43 23.72
C THR A 25 1.32 14.42 22.61
N ASP A 26 1.32 15.72 22.93
CA ASP A 26 1.69 16.76 21.98
C ASP A 26 3.20 16.73 21.73
N PHE A 27 3.55 16.68 20.44
CA PHE A 27 4.93 16.74 19.98
C PHE A 27 5.05 17.84 18.92
N GLY A 28 5.99 18.75 19.13
CA GLY A 28 6.17 19.89 18.24
C GLY A 28 7.62 20.22 17.94
N LEU A 29 7.83 20.79 16.76
CA LEU A 29 9.10 21.36 16.34
C LEU A 29 8.94 22.88 16.27
N GLN A 30 9.76 23.59 17.05
CA GLN A 30 9.81 25.04 17.06
C GLN A 30 11.14 25.53 16.50
N PHE A 31 11.08 26.32 15.43
CA PHE A 31 12.24 26.97 14.82
C PHE A 31 11.97 28.48 14.70
N GLY A 32 12.33 29.24 15.74
CA GLY A 32 12.04 30.68 15.80
C GLY A 32 10.52 30.95 15.79
N PRO A 33 9.97 31.74 14.85
CA PRO A 33 8.54 31.99 14.76
C PRO A 33 7.75 30.83 14.13
N TRP A 34 8.42 29.82 13.58
CA TRP A 34 7.77 28.65 13.01
C TRP A 34 7.47 27.64 14.11
N HIS A 35 6.19 27.36 14.31
CA HIS A 35 5.70 26.36 15.25
C HIS A 35 4.83 25.33 14.53
N ILE A 36 5.16 24.05 14.72
CA ILE A 36 4.33 22.93 14.27
C ILE A 36 4.17 22.02 15.47
N GLU A 37 2.95 21.98 16.02
CA GLU A 37 2.58 21.12 17.14
C GLU A 37 1.40 20.26 16.71
N LYS A 38 1.55 18.96 16.91
CA LYS A 38 0.57 17.93 16.57
C LYS A 38 0.68 16.82 17.61
N THR A 39 -0.40 16.09 17.81
CA THR A 39 -0.37 14.88 18.64
C THR A 39 0.57 13.83 18.05
N LEU A 40 1.12 12.98 18.89
CA LEU A 40 1.95 11.86 18.47
C LEU A 40 1.20 10.97 17.45
N HIS A 41 -0.09 10.74 17.67
CA HIS A 41 -0.96 10.04 16.73
C HIS A 41 -0.98 10.66 15.32
N HIS A 42 -1.10 11.99 15.23
CA HIS A 42 -1.10 12.68 13.93
C HIS A 42 0.27 12.65 13.24
N TRP A 43 1.37 12.77 13.99
CA TRP A 43 2.73 12.63 13.44
C TRP A 43 2.97 11.22 12.88
N VAL A 44 2.55 10.20 13.64
CA VAL A 44 2.64 8.81 13.22
C VAL A 44 1.82 8.59 11.95
N ASN A 45 0.59 9.07 11.91
CA ASN A 45 -0.29 8.91 10.74
C ASN A 45 0.29 9.56 9.50
N ASP A 46 0.62 10.85 9.54
CA ASP A 46 1.13 11.54 8.36
C ASP A 46 2.50 10.99 7.92
N GLY A 47 3.42 10.79 8.86
CA GLY A 47 4.77 10.33 8.55
C GLY A 47 4.79 8.91 8.00
N LEU A 48 4.14 7.97 8.69
CA LEU A 48 4.11 6.57 8.26
C LEU A 48 3.31 6.38 6.98
N MET A 49 2.17 7.05 6.82
CA MET A 49 1.40 6.93 5.59
C MET A 49 2.10 7.58 4.41
N THR A 50 2.90 8.64 4.62
CA THR A 50 3.76 9.17 3.56
C THR A 50 4.78 8.15 3.09
N LEU A 51 5.42 7.41 4.00
CA LEU A 51 6.35 6.32 3.64
C LEU A 51 5.64 5.15 2.94
N PHE A 52 4.43 4.81 3.39
CA PHE A 52 3.60 3.80 2.74
C PHE A 52 3.24 4.21 1.30
N PHE A 53 2.69 5.40 1.10
CA PHE A 53 2.32 5.90 -0.22
C PHE A 53 3.52 6.18 -1.12
N PHE A 54 4.69 6.47 -0.55
CA PHE A 54 5.94 6.49 -1.30
C PHE A 54 6.27 5.09 -1.87
N LEU A 55 6.16 4.03 -1.06
CA LEU A 55 6.34 2.66 -1.57
C LEU A 55 5.28 2.31 -2.63
N VAL A 56 4.00 2.61 -2.38
CA VAL A 56 2.92 2.39 -3.36
C VAL A 56 3.19 3.15 -4.66
N GLY A 57 3.65 4.40 -4.59
CA GLY A 57 4.02 5.19 -5.76
C GLY A 57 5.19 4.58 -6.56
N LEU A 58 6.19 4.01 -5.87
CA LEU A 58 7.30 3.31 -6.53
C LEU A 58 6.81 2.04 -7.22
N GLU A 59 5.94 1.28 -6.55
CA GLU A 59 5.36 0.03 -7.06
C GLU A 59 4.48 0.31 -8.28
N LEU A 60 3.60 1.30 -8.20
CA LEU A 60 2.77 1.76 -9.31
C LEU A 60 3.62 2.18 -10.52
N LYS A 61 4.65 2.99 -10.29
CA LYS A 61 5.56 3.39 -11.36
C LYS A 61 6.28 2.18 -11.97
N ARG A 62 6.66 1.18 -11.16
CA ARG A 62 7.24 -0.08 -11.67
C ARG A 62 6.25 -0.84 -12.54
N GLU A 63 5.02 -1.01 -12.06
CA GLU A 63 3.98 -1.77 -12.75
C GLU A 63 3.59 -1.14 -14.09
N ILE A 64 3.50 0.19 -14.16
CA ILE A 64 3.23 0.93 -15.41
C ILE A 64 4.37 0.79 -16.42
N LEU A 65 5.63 0.76 -15.96
CA LEU A 65 6.79 0.76 -16.84
C LEU A 65 7.17 -0.65 -17.35
N VAL A 66 7.08 -1.67 -16.49
CA VAL A 66 7.62 -3.01 -16.79
C VAL A 66 6.71 -4.15 -16.29
N GLY A 67 5.65 -3.86 -15.53
CA GLY A 67 4.79 -4.88 -14.92
C GLY A 67 3.52 -5.17 -15.70
N GLU A 68 2.50 -5.68 -15.00
CA GLU A 68 1.24 -6.12 -15.61
C GLU A 68 0.40 -4.94 -16.13
N LEU A 69 0.62 -3.74 -15.58
CA LEU A 69 -0.05 -2.53 -16.02
C LEU A 69 0.58 -1.93 -17.29
N ALA A 70 1.76 -2.41 -17.72
CA ALA A 70 2.42 -1.94 -18.94
C ALA A 70 1.70 -2.45 -20.21
N GLU A 71 1.08 -3.63 -20.14
CA GLU A 71 0.34 -4.21 -21.26
C GLU A 71 -1.17 -4.00 -21.09
N VAL A 72 -1.77 -3.17 -21.95
CA VAL A 72 -3.18 -2.74 -21.86
C VAL A 72 -4.15 -3.91 -21.69
N ARG A 73 -3.95 -5.02 -22.41
CA ARG A 73 -4.84 -6.19 -22.35
C ARG A 73 -4.80 -6.89 -20.98
N LYS A 74 -3.64 -6.93 -20.33
CA LYS A 74 -3.47 -7.54 -19.00
C LYS A 74 -3.89 -6.58 -17.89
N ALA A 75 -3.61 -5.28 -18.09
CA ALA A 75 -3.98 -4.21 -17.17
C ALA A 75 -5.49 -4.02 -17.02
N LEU A 76 -6.27 -4.32 -18.08
CA LEU A 76 -7.68 -3.97 -18.13
C LEU A 76 -8.52 -4.67 -17.05
N LEU A 77 -8.26 -5.95 -16.76
CA LEU A 77 -9.05 -6.66 -15.74
C LEU A 77 -8.80 -6.10 -14.33
N PRO A 78 -7.56 -5.98 -13.82
CA PRO A 78 -7.29 -5.32 -12.54
C PRO A 78 -7.85 -3.90 -12.46
N ILE A 79 -7.72 -3.09 -13.51
CA ILE A 79 -8.20 -1.70 -13.52
C ILE A 79 -9.73 -1.65 -13.43
N VAL A 80 -10.44 -2.41 -14.25
CA VAL A 80 -11.92 -2.43 -14.23
C VAL A 80 -12.43 -3.00 -12.90
N ALA A 81 -11.76 -4.03 -12.37
CA ALA A 81 -12.08 -4.60 -11.08
C ALA A 81 -11.88 -3.60 -9.93
N ALA A 82 -10.77 -2.84 -9.94
CA ALA A 82 -10.48 -1.78 -8.97
C ALA A 82 -11.51 -0.64 -9.05
N VAL A 83 -11.79 -0.13 -10.27
CA VAL A 83 -12.80 0.92 -10.47
C VAL A 83 -14.18 0.49 -9.97
N GLY A 84 -14.60 -0.74 -10.28
CA GLY A 84 -15.83 -1.31 -9.71
C GLY A 84 -15.76 -1.47 -8.20
N GLY A 85 -14.62 -1.93 -7.69
CA GLY A 85 -14.30 -2.08 -6.27
C GLY A 85 -14.16 -0.77 -5.49
N MET A 86 -14.16 0.38 -6.16
CA MET A 86 -14.20 1.71 -5.53
C MET A 86 -15.60 2.33 -5.64
N ILE A 87 -16.20 2.31 -6.83
CA ILE A 87 -17.47 2.99 -7.11
C ILE A 87 -18.63 2.32 -6.34
N VAL A 88 -18.74 0.99 -6.44
CA VAL A 88 -19.86 0.26 -5.83
C VAL A 88 -19.90 0.41 -4.29
N PRO A 89 -18.80 0.20 -3.54
CA PRO A 89 -18.84 0.41 -2.09
C PRO A 89 -19.13 1.86 -1.68
N ALA A 90 -18.60 2.84 -2.41
CA ALA A 90 -18.91 4.25 -2.18
C ALA A 90 -20.42 4.54 -2.35
N LEU A 91 -21.03 4.03 -3.42
CA LEU A 91 -22.47 4.17 -3.66
C LEU A 91 -23.30 3.45 -2.60
N CYS A 92 -22.89 2.25 -2.17
CA CYS A 92 -23.55 1.53 -1.08
C CYS A 92 -23.52 2.34 0.23
N TYR A 93 -22.38 2.95 0.57
CA TYR A 93 -22.26 3.81 1.74
C TYR A 93 -23.16 5.04 1.66
N VAL A 94 -23.12 5.74 0.53
CA VAL A 94 -23.92 6.94 0.29
C VAL A 94 -25.41 6.62 0.35
N ALA A 95 -25.86 5.52 -0.25
CA ALA A 95 -27.26 5.10 -0.22
C ALA A 95 -27.78 4.89 1.21
N LEU A 96 -26.96 4.35 2.11
CA LEU A 96 -27.31 4.13 3.51
C LEU A 96 -27.23 5.41 4.36
N ASN A 97 -26.41 6.39 3.96
CA ASN A 97 -26.15 7.62 4.72
C ASN A 97 -26.82 8.87 4.12
N TYR A 98 -27.59 8.74 3.04
CA TYR A 98 -28.17 9.85 2.25
C TYR A 98 -28.98 10.86 3.09
N GLY A 99 -29.57 10.43 4.21
CA GLY A 99 -30.36 11.27 5.11
C GLY A 99 -29.66 11.74 6.39
N SER A 100 -28.38 11.40 6.60
CA SER A 100 -27.72 11.49 7.92
C SER A 100 -26.68 12.63 8.05
N GLY A 101 -26.84 13.72 7.28
CA GLY A 101 -26.02 14.92 7.42
C GLY A 101 -24.52 14.65 7.23
N ASP A 102 -23.72 14.94 8.25
CA ASP A 102 -22.25 14.88 8.21
C ASP A 102 -21.67 13.47 7.97
N THR A 103 -22.45 12.41 8.17
CA THR A 103 -21.97 11.03 7.96
C THR A 103 -21.61 10.74 6.50
N LEU A 104 -22.15 11.51 5.54
CA LEU A 104 -21.87 11.39 4.12
C LEU A 104 -20.39 11.61 3.77
N ARG A 105 -19.64 12.34 4.61
CA ARG A 105 -18.21 12.53 4.42
C ARG A 105 -17.43 11.21 4.43
N GLY A 106 -17.93 10.16 5.08
CA GLY A 106 -17.28 8.85 5.15
C GLY A 106 -17.37 7.98 3.89
N TRP A 107 -17.89 8.49 2.75
CA TRP A 107 -18.11 7.69 1.53
C TRP A 107 -16.84 7.03 0.96
N GLY A 108 -15.67 7.62 1.23
CA GLY A 108 -14.38 7.06 0.80
C GLY A 108 -13.90 5.89 1.66
N ILE A 109 -14.43 5.71 2.87
CA ILE A 109 -13.94 4.69 3.81
C ILE A 109 -13.98 3.27 3.22
N PRO A 110 -15.11 2.80 2.64
CA PRO A 110 -15.19 1.42 2.14
C PRO A 110 -14.55 1.22 0.76
N MET A 111 -13.92 2.25 0.16
CA MET A 111 -13.29 2.12 -1.15
C MET A 111 -11.87 1.53 -1.08
N ALA A 112 -11.21 1.60 0.08
CA ALA A 112 -9.79 1.25 0.22
C ALA A 112 -9.57 -0.26 0.43
N THR A 113 -8.40 -0.78 0.05
CA THR A 113 -7.97 -2.17 0.31
C THR A 113 -6.68 -2.16 1.12
N ASP A 114 -6.58 -2.98 2.16
CA ASP A 114 -5.31 -3.26 2.82
C ASP A 114 -4.59 -4.43 2.12
N ILE A 115 -3.71 -4.09 1.19
CA ILE A 115 -2.92 -5.06 0.43
C ILE A 115 -2.09 -5.98 1.33
N ALA A 116 -1.49 -5.45 2.41
CA ALA A 116 -0.60 -6.22 3.25
C ALA A 116 -1.34 -7.30 4.01
N PHE A 117 -2.55 -6.96 4.51
CA PHE A 117 -3.36 -7.96 5.19
C PHE A 117 -3.98 -8.97 4.21
N ALA A 118 -4.46 -8.53 3.04
CA ALA A 118 -4.98 -9.42 2.02
C ALA A 118 -3.92 -10.43 1.52
N LEU A 119 -2.69 -9.97 1.26
CA LEU A 119 -1.56 -10.83 0.93
C LEU A 119 -1.12 -11.72 2.10
N GLY A 120 -1.21 -11.22 3.33
CA GLY A 120 -0.95 -12.00 4.54
C GLY A 120 -1.89 -13.22 4.64
N VAL A 121 -3.18 -13.04 4.34
CA VAL A 121 -4.14 -14.15 4.29
C VAL A 121 -3.84 -15.13 3.15
N ILE A 122 -3.47 -14.63 1.96
CA ILE A 122 -3.03 -15.49 0.86
C ILE A 122 -1.78 -16.30 1.22
N ALA A 123 -0.81 -15.70 1.91
CA ALA A 123 0.41 -16.39 2.31
C ALA A 123 0.12 -17.60 3.22
N LEU A 124 -0.93 -17.54 4.05
CA LEU A 124 -1.37 -18.68 4.86
C LEU A 124 -1.94 -19.84 4.03
N LEU A 125 -2.47 -19.55 2.84
CA LEU A 125 -2.95 -20.57 1.89
C LEU A 125 -1.83 -21.23 1.09
N ALA A 126 -0.58 -20.75 1.24
CA ALA A 126 0.63 -21.29 0.64
C ALA A 126 0.48 -21.57 -0.88
N SER A 127 0.78 -22.80 -1.32
CA SER A 127 0.75 -23.22 -2.73
C SER A 127 -0.66 -23.50 -3.29
N ARG A 128 -1.72 -23.34 -2.49
CA ARG A 128 -3.10 -23.64 -2.92
C ARG A 128 -3.70 -22.59 -3.86
N VAL A 129 -3.07 -21.42 -3.96
CA VAL A 129 -3.56 -20.30 -4.76
C VAL A 129 -2.63 -20.08 -5.96
N PRO A 130 -3.16 -19.97 -7.20
CA PRO A 130 -2.33 -19.68 -8.38
C PRO A 130 -1.58 -18.36 -8.23
N LYS A 131 -0.30 -18.32 -8.65
CA LYS A 131 0.53 -17.10 -8.60
C LYS A 131 -0.12 -15.93 -9.33
N ALA A 132 -0.80 -16.21 -10.44
CA ALA A 132 -1.52 -15.19 -11.22
C ALA A 132 -2.65 -14.50 -10.43
N LEU A 133 -3.26 -15.17 -9.44
CA LEU A 133 -4.24 -14.54 -8.55
C LEU A 133 -3.58 -13.54 -7.60
N ILE A 134 -2.38 -13.85 -7.11
CA ILE A 134 -1.59 -12.95 -6.27
C ILE A 134 -1.25 -11.69 -7.07
N THR A 135 -0.74 -11.86 -8.29
CA THR A 135 -0.42 -10.75 -9.18
C THR A 135 -1.66 -9.90 -9.49
N PHE A 136 -2.81 -10.53 -9.77
CA PHE A 136 -4.07 -9.82 -9.96
C PHE A 136 -4.46 -8.98 -8.74
N LEU A 137 -4.40 -9.56 -7.53
CA LEU A 137 -4.77 -8.86 -6.30
C LEU A 137 -3.82 -7.71 -5.98
N VAL A 138 -2.51 -7.89 -6.21
CA VAL A 138 -1.51 -6.82 -6.07
C VAL A 138 -1.82 -5.67 -7.04
N ALA A 139 -2.06 -5.96 -8.31
CA ALA A 139 -2.38 -4.95 -9.30
C ALA A 139 -3.70 -4.20 -8.96
N LEU A 140 -4.74 -4.94 -8.54
CA LEU A 140 -6.00 -4.36 -8.08
C LEU A 140 -5.77 -3.41 -6.91
N ALA A 141 -5.04 -3.86 -5.88
CA ALA A 141 -4.81 -3.07 -4.68
C ALA A 141 -3.96 -1.82 -4.96
N ILE A 142 -2.97 -1.89 -5.85
CA ILE A 142 -2.19 -0.72 -6.28
C ILE A 142 -3.09 0.33 -6.97
N VAL A 143 -4.00 -0.12 -7.85
CA VAL A 143 -4.93 0.79 -8.54
C VAL A 143 -5.94 1.39 -7.56
N ASP A 144 -6.48 0.58 -6.64
CA ASP A 144 -7.36 1.04 -5.55
C ASP A 144 -6.66 2.09 -4.67
N ASP A 145 -5.42 1.83 -4.23
CA ASP A 145 -4.66 2.74 -3.37
C ASP A 145 -4.35 4.06 -4.08
N LEU A 146 -4.00 4.03 -5.37
CA LEU A 146 -3.85 5.25 -6.17
C LEU A 146 -5.18 6.01 -6.27
N GLY A 147 -6.27 5.29 -6.55
CA GLY A 147 -7.60 5.87 -6.59
C GLY A 147 -7.97 6.53 -5.27
N ALA A 148 -7.67 5.87 -4.14
CA ALA A 148 -7.88 6.41 -2.82
C ALA A 148 -7.04 7.68 -2.59
N VAL A 149 -5.78 7.72 -2.99
CA VAL A 149 -4.93 8.94 -2.92
C VAL A 149 -5.56 10.10 -3.69
N VAL A 150 -6.05 9.84 -4.91
CA VAL A 150 -6.70 10.88 -5.73
C VAL A 150 -7.97 11.38 -5.04
N VAL A 151 -8.78 10.48 -4.49
CA VAL A 151 -9.99 10.86 -3.76
C VAL A 151 -9.66 11.66 -2.50
N ILE A 152 -8.64 11.24 -1.74
CA ILE A 152 -8.11 11.97 -0.58
C ILE A 152 -7.73 13.41 -0.99
N ALA A 153 -6.95 13.55 -2.06
CA ALA A 153 -6.49 14.83 -2.56
C ALA A 153 -7.62 15.78 -3.00
N LEU A 154 -8.72 15.25 -3.53
CA LEU A 154 -9.80 16.06 -4.10
C LEU A 154 -10.93 16.35 -3.11
N PHE A 155 -11.24 15.42 -2.21
CA PHE A 155 -12.47 15.49 -1.40
C PHE A 155 -12.23 15.72 0.11
N TYR A 156 -11.03 15.44 0.61
CA TYR A 156 -10.71 15.57 2.03
C TYR A 156 -9.72 16.70 2.32
N THR A 157 -9.40 17.51 1.32
CA THR A 157 -8.41 18.59 1.41
C THR A 157 -9.01 19.78 2.15
N ASP A 158 -8.24 20.34 3.09
CA ASP A 158 -8.62 21.50 3.89
C ASP A 158 -8.50 22.81 3.09
N GLN A 159 -8.66 23.95 3.78
CA GLN A 159 -8.49 25.27 3.17
C GLN A 159 -7.09 25.44 2.57
N LEU A 160 -7.04 25.72 1.26
CA LEU A 160 -5.80 25.84 0.51
C LEU A 160 -5.05 27.13 0.84
N VAL A 161 -3.80 26.97 1.25
CA VAL A 161 -2.88 28.09 1.45
C VAL A 161 -1.93 28.19 0.26
N TRP A 162 -2.23 29.12 -0.65
CA TRP A 162 -1.54 29.28 -1.94
C TRP A 162 -0.02 29.44 -1.83
N GLN A 163 0.47 30.12 -0.78
CA GLN A 163 1.91 30.31 -0.57
C GLN A 163 2.66 28.98 -0.46
N PHE A 164 2.13 28.05 0.32
CA PHE A 164 2.71 26.72 0.47
C PHE A 164 2.49 25.87 -0.78
N LEU A 165 1.39 26.08 -1.51
CA LEU A 165 1.11 25.35 -2.75
C LEU A 165 2.12 25.71 -3.86
N ILE A 166 2.48 26.99 -3.99
CA ILE A 166 3.54 27.44 -4.90
C ILE A 166 4.90 26.85 -4.49
N ALA A 167 5.21 26.87 -3.19
CA ALA A 167 6.44 26.25 -2.67
C ALA A 167 6.48 24.73 -2.94
N ALA A 168 5.35 24.03 -2.84
CA ALA A 168 5.24 22.61 -3.17
C ALA A 168 5.47 22.37 -4.68
N GLY A 169 4.92 23.23 -5.54
CA GLY A 169 5.20 23.21 -6.97
C GLY A 169 6.68 23.41 -7.29
N PHE A 170 7.34 24.34 -6.60
CA PHE A 170 8.78 24.56 -6.74
C PHE A 170 9.61 23.34 -6.30
N MET A 171 9.31 22.74 -5.13
CA MET A 171 9.99 21.53 -4.66
C MET A 171 9.78 20.34 -5.61
N THR A 172 8.58 20.21 -6.17
CA THR A 172 8.29 19.20 -7.20
C THR A 172 9.11 19.45 -8.46
N GLY A 173 9.24 20.72 -8.89
CA GLY A 173 10.10 21.11 -10.01
C GLY A 173 11.56 20.72 -9.79
N ILE A 174 12.08 20.90 -8.56
CA ILE A 174 13.43 20.43 -8.19
C ILE A 174 13.53 18.91 -8.33
N LEU A 175 12.59 18.13 -7.79
CA LEU A 175 12.60 16.67 -7.90
C LEU A 175 12.65 16.20 -9.36
N VAL A 176 11.85 16.83 -10.23
CA VAL A 176 11.84 16.55 -11.67
C VAL A 176 13.16 16.95 -12.32
N LEU A 177 13.72 18.12 -11.99
CA LEU A 177 15.01 18.57 -12.51
C LEU A 177 16.15 17.60 -12.13
N LEU A 178 16.19 17.14 -10.88
CA LEU A 178 17.16 16.14 -10.43
C LEU A 178 17.08 14.85 -11.26
N ASN A 179 15.86 14.40 -11.61
CA ASN A 179 15.63 13.24 -12.47
C ASN A 179 16.15 13.47 -13.89
N ILE A 180 15.81 14.62 -14.49
CA ILE A 180 16.22 14.97 -15.85
C ILE A 180 17.74 15.11 -15.95
N VAL A 181 18.39 15.74 -14.98
CA VAL A 181 19.86 15.87 -14.88
C VAL A 181 20.55 14.50 -14.68
N GLY A 182 19.79 13.47 -14.30
CA GLY A 182 20.29 12.10 -14.21
C GLY A 182 20.95 11.76 -12.87
N ILE A 183 20.63 12.52 -11.81
CA ILE A 183 21.06 12.22 -10.45
C ILE A 183 20.33 10.96 -9.98
N ARG A 184 21.09 9.91 -9.64
CA ARG A 184 20.55 8.59 -9.28
C ARG A 184 20.65 8.26 -7.78
N THR A 185 21.05 9.25 -6.97
CA THR A 185 21.24 9.09 -5.53
C THR A 185 19.90 9.29 -4.81
N ALA A 186 19.32 8.20 -4.29
CA ALA A 186 18.02 8.24 -3.61
C ALA A 186 17.96 9.24 -2.43
N ALA A 187 19.06 9.41 -1.69
CA ALA A 187 19.12 10.32 -0.55
C ALA A 187 18.76 11.77 -0.92
N VAL A 188 19.13 12.25 -2.11
CA VAL A 188 18.81 13.60 -2.56
C VAL A 188 17.30 13.77 -2.76
N TYR A 189 16.63 12.76 -3.32
CA TYR A 189 15.18 12.75 -3.47
C TYR A 189 14.47 12.69 -2.13
N PHE A 190 14.99 11.94 -1.16
CA PHE A 190 14.43 11.93 0.19
C PHE A 190 14.53 13.29 0.87
N VAL A 191 15.67 13.98 0.76
CA VAL A 191 15.82 15.33 1.35
C VAL A 191 14.81 16.30 0.76
N VAL A 192 14.71 16.39 -0.57
CA VAL A 192 13.75 17.29 -1.22
C VAL A 192 12.31 16.83 -0.98
N GLY A 193 12.06 15.52 -0.94
CA GLY A 193 10.74 14.94 -0.63
C GLY A 193 10.29 15.24 0.79
N SER A 194 11.19 15.23 1.78
CA SER A 194 10.90 15.64 3.16
C SER A 194 10.59 17.13 3.25
N LEU A 195 11.28 17.98 2.47
CA LEU A 195 10.92 19.40 2.37
C LEU A 195 9.56 19.60 1.72
N LEU A 196 9.26 18.87 0.64
CA LEU A 196 7.95 18.87 -0.01
C LEU A 196 6.86 18.45 0.99
N TRP A 197 7.10 17.41 1.79
CA TRP A 197 6.19 16.93 2.84
C TRP A 197 5.89 18.02 3.88
N LEU A 198 6.91 18.71 4.39
CA LEU A 198 6.72 19.83 5.34
C LEU A 198 5.90 20.97 4.74
N VAL A 199 6.12 21.29 3.47
CA VAL A 199 5.38 22.34 2.77
C VAL A 199 3.93 21.93 2.55
N LEU A 200 3.68 20.69 2.14
CA LEU A 200 2.31 20.18 1.97
C LEU A 200 1.55 20.11 3.31
N LEU A 201 2.21 19.74 4.40
CA LEU A 201 1.62 19.73 5.75
C LEU A 201 0.98 21.08 6.13
N LYS A 202 1.47 22.20 5.59
CA LYS A 202 0.97 23.55 5.84
C LYS A 202 0.09 24.12 4.70
N SER A 203 -0.01 23.43 3.56
CA SER A 203 -0.73 23.94 2.39
C SER A 203 -2.24 23.65 2.39
N GLY A 204 -2.71 22.82 3.33
CA GLY A 204 -4.07 22.27 3.36
C GLY A 204 -4.23 21.01 2.52
N VAL A 205 -3.24 20.70 1.66
CA VAL A 205 -3.18 19.44 0.90
C VAL A 205 -2.55 18.35 1.76
N HIS A 206 -3.02 17.12 1.63
CA HIS A 206 -2.50 15.98 2.39
C HIS A 206 -1.02 15.75 2.16
N ALA A 207 -0.27 15.66 3.26
CA ALA A 207 1.18 15.47 3.23
C ALA A 207 1.59 14.11 2.61
N THR A 208 0.70 13.10 2.64
CA THR A 208 0.90 11.79 2.01
C THR A 208 1.18 11.85 0.51
N LEU A 209 0.66 12.87 -0.18
CA LEU A 209 0.93 13.11 -1.60
C LEU A 209 2.41 13.38 -1.88
N ALA A 210 3.16 13.95 -0.92
CA ALA A 210 4.60 14.13 -1.07
C ALA A 210 5.32 12.81 -1.33
N GLY A 211 4.87 11.73 -0.68
CA GLY A 211 5.40 10.38 -0.89
C GLY A 211 5.21 9.92 -2.32
N VAL A 212 3.99 10.02 -2.84
CA VAL A 212 3.67 9.62 -4.23
C VAL A 212 4.45 10.47 -5.24
N ILE A 213 4.45 11.80 -5.08
CA ILE A 213 5.17 12.71 -5.98
C ILE A 213 6.67 12.40 -6.01
N THR A 214 7.28 12.19 -4.83
CA THR A 214 8.71 11.86 -4.72
C THR A 214 9.01 10.50 -5.36
N ALA A 215 8.14 9.51 -5.17
CA ALA A 215 8.27 8.20 -5.79
C ALA A 215 8.25 8.28 -7.33
N PHE A 216 7.34 9.09 -7.89
CA PHE A 216 7.26 9.31 -9.33
C PHE A 216 8.47 10.06 -9.89
N ALA A 217 9.12 10.91 -9.08
CA ALA A 217 10.34 11.60 -9.48
C ALA A 217 11.60 10.72 -9.43
N ILE A 218 11.58 9.54 -8.80
CA ILE A 218 12.78 8.69 -8.70
C ILE A 218 13.12 8.01 -10.03
N PRO A 219 14.41 7.95 -10.45
CA PRO A 219 14.79 7.34 -11.72
C PRO A 219 14.50 5.83 -11.82
N ALA A 220 13.89 5.44 -12.93
CA ALA A 220 13.58 4.04 -13.29
C ALA A 220 14.59 3.41 -14.27
N LYS A 221 15.56 4.19 -14.77
CA LYS A 221 16.58 3.69 -15.72
C LYS A 221 17.90 3.38 -15.01
N PRO A 222 18.61 2.33 -15.43
CA PRO A 222 19.91 1.99 -14.86
C PRO A 222 20.97 3.07 -15.14
N LYS A 223 22.06 3.06 -14.38
CA LYS A 223 23.22 3.96 -14.60
C LYS A 223 24.13 3.40 -15.68
N PHE A 224 24.34 2.09 -15.68
CA PHE A 224 25.21 1.41 -16.64
C PHE A 224 24.39 0.68 -17.70
N ASP A 225 24.96 0.65 -18.90
CA ASP A 225 24.45 -0.12 -20.02
C ASP A 225 24.56 -1.64 -19.72
N PRO A 226 23.49 -2.43 -19.89
CA PRO A 226 23.51 -3.87 -19.61
C PRO A 226 24.51 -4.68 -20.45
N GLU A 227 24.73 -4.31 -21.72
CA GLU A 227 25.64 -5.01 -22.61
C GLU A 227 27.09 -4.77 -22.18
N LEU A 228 27.44 -3.51 -21.92
CA LEU A 228 28.76 -3.13 -21.41
C LEU A 228 29.05 -3.77 -20.04
N PHE A 229 28.05 -3.84 -19.18
CA PHE A 229 28.18 -4.53 -17.89
C PHE A 229 28.50 -6.01 -18.07
N THR A 230 27.77 -6.70 -18.95
CA THR A 230 27.99 -8.13 -19.23
C THR A 230 29.42 -8.39 -19.71
N PHE A 231 29.93 -7.54 -20.59
CA PHE A 231 31.32 -7.61 -21.04
C PHE A 231 32.31 -7.44 -19.87
N ARG A 232 32.10 -6.44 -19.00
CA ARG A 232 32.97 -6.21 -17.83
C ARG A 232 32.92 -7.34 -16.81
N VAL A 233 31.75 -7.93 -16.56
CA VAL A 233 31.61 -9.06 -15.63
C VAL A 233 32.40 -10.26 -16.12
N LYS A 234 32.33 -10.59 -17.42
CA LYS A 234 33.14 -11.68 -18.00
C LYS A 234 34.64 -11.45 -17.80
N GLN A 235 35.13 -10.22 -18.02
CA GLN A 235 36.53 -9.89 -17.79
C GLN A 235 36.94 -9.98 -16.31
N LEU A 236 36.06 -9.53 -15.40
CA LEU A 236 36.31 -9.60 -13.95
C LEU A 236 36.33 -11.05 -13.46
N LEU A 237 35.42 -11.91 -13.95
CA LEU A 237 35.40 -13.34 -13.63
C LEU A 237 36.67 -14.04 -14.10
N GLN A 238 37.13 -13.78 -15.34
CA GLN A 238 38.39 -14.32 -15.82
C GLN A 238 39.59 -13.88 -14.96
N LYS A 239 39.63 -12.61 -14.55
CA LYS A 239 40.67 -12.11 -13.63
C LYS A 239 40.58 -12.74 -12.24
N PHE A 240 39.36 -13.02 -11.77
CA PHE A 240 39.12 -13.65 -10.48
C PHE A 240 39.61 -15.11 -10.48
N GLU A 241 39.27 -15.88 -11.52
CA GLU A 241 39.73 -17.26 -11.71
C GLU A 241 41.26 -17.34 -11.77
N HIS A 242 41.92 -16.44 -12.50
CA HIS A 242 43.39 -16.38 -12.54
C HIS A 242 44.04 -15.98 -11.22
N SER A 243 43.33 -15.27 -10.33
CA SER A 243 43.86 -14.84 -9.04
C SER A 243 43.80 -15.96 -7.98
N TYR A 244 43.03 -17.02 -8.23
CA TYR A 244 42.86 -18.16 -7.34
C TYR A 244 44.15 -18.99 -7.18
N THR A 245 45.08 -18.89 -8.13
CA THR A 245 46.31 -19.71 -8.17
C THR A 245 47.39 -19.27 -7.18
N HIS A 246 47.31 -18.06 -6.62
CA HIS A 246 48.36 -17.48 -5.75
C HIS A 246 48.05 -17.57 -4.24
N SER A 247 46.78 -17.62 -3.84
CA SER A 247 46.33 -17.90 -2.46
C SER A 247 44.81 -18.07 -2.46
N ALA A 248 44.29 -19.12 -1.84
CA ALA A 248 42.85 -19.40 -1.80
C ALA A 248 42.08 -18.48 -0.80
N ASP A 249 42.80 -17.70 0.00
CA ASP A 249 42.20 -16.86 1.05
C ASP A 249 41.85 -15.47 0.50
N ILE A 250 40.54 -15.25 0.26
CA ILE A 250 39.97 -13.98 -0.23
C ILE A 250 40.36 -12.81 0.68
N LEU A 251 40.46 -13.00 2.00
CA LEU A 251 40.79 -11.91 2.93
C LEU A 251 42.23 -11.44 2.80
N LYS A 252 43.13 -12.33 2.37
CA LYS A 252 44.57 -12.03 2.21
C LYS A 252 44.93 -11.59 0.79
N ASN A 253 44.01 -11.74 -0.15
CA ASN A 253 44.24 -11.42 -1.55
C ASN A 253 43.58 -10.07 -1.94
N PRO A 254 44.34 -8.96 -1.95
CA PRO A 254 43.78 -7.63 -2.21
C PRO A 254 43.21 -7.49 -3.63
N THR A 255 43.71 -8.25 -4.61
CA THR A 255 43.17 -8.22 -5.98
C THR A 255 41.81 -8.91 -6.04
N MET A 256 41.61 -10.04 -5.35
CA MET A 256 40.31 -10.70 -5.25
C MET A 256 39.27 -9.81 -4.56
N ASN A 257 39.63 -9.19 -3.43
CA ASN A 257 38.74 -8.24 -2.74
C ASN A 257 38.38 -7.04 -3.64
N GLY A 258 39.35 -6.49 -4.37
CA GLY A 258 39.11 -5.39 -5.31
C GLY A 258 38.17 -5.79 -6.46
N ILE A 259 38.32 -7.01 -6.99
CA ILE A 259 37.42 -7.53 -8.04
C ILE A 259 36.00 -7.69 -7.50
N VAL A 260 35.83 -8.28 -6.32
CA VAL A 260 34.51 -8.45 -5.68
C VAL A 260 33.84 -7.09 -5.45
N HIS A 261 34.57 -6.12 -4.90
CA HIS A 261 34.03 -4.76 -4.68
C HIS A 261 33.67 -4.04 -5.98
N THR A 262 34.47 -4.22 -7.04
CA THR A 262 34.18 -3.65 -8.37
C THR A 262 32.95 -4.30 -8.98
N LEU A 263 32.79 -5.61 -8.83
CA LEU A 263 31.63 -6.36 -9.28
C LEU A 263 30.38 -5.91 -8.53
N GLU A 264 30.46 -5.77 -7.21
CA GLU A 264 29.38 -5.22 -6.37
C GLU A 264 28.96 -3.81 -6.84
N SER A 265 29.92 -2.91 -7.02
CA SER A 265 29.67 -1.54 -7.50
C SER A 265 29.04 -1.54 -8.90
N GLY A 266 29.46 -2.45 -9.78
CA GLY A 266 28.89 -2.64 -11.11
C GLY A 266 27.44 -3.12 -11.06
N VAL A 267 27.16 -4.16 -10.26
CA VAL A 267 25.80 -4.71 -10.04
C VAL A 267 24.87 -3.61 -9.53
N GLN A 268 25.32 -2.83 -8.54
CA GLN A 268 24.53 -1.72 -7.99
C GLN A 268 24.21 -0.62 -9.01
N GLY A 269 25.04 -0.42 -10.03
CA GLY A 269 24.82 0.58 -11.08
C GLY A 269 23.94 0.10 -12.24
N VAL A 270 23.78 -1.20 -12.43
CA VAL A 270 22.89 -1.80 -13.44
C VAL A 270 21.47 -1.95 -12.91
N GLN A 271 21.28 -2.03 -11.60
CA GLN A 271 19.94 -2.02 -11.03
C GLN A 271 19.40 -0.58 -10.94
N PRO A 272 18.21 -0.29 -11.48
CA PRO A 272 17.60 1.04 -11.35
C PRO A 272 17.38 1.44 -9.88
N PRO A 273 17.56 2.73 -9.51
CA PRO A 273 17.29 3.22 -8.16
C PRO A 273 15.89 2.88 -7.65
N LEU A 274 14.89 3.00 -8.53
CA LEU A 274 13.50 2.61 -8.23
C LEU A 274 13.40 1.15 -7.75
N GLN A 275 13.98 0.20 -8.49
CA GLN A 275 13.91 -1.22 -8.16
C GLN A 275 14.61 -1.54 -6.83
N ARG A 276 15.74 -0.88 -6.57
CA ARG A 276 16.47 -1.02 -5.30
C ARG A 276 15.62 -0.55 -4.13
N LEU A 277 14.99 0.62 -4.27
CA LEU A 277 14.18 1.21 -3.21
C LEU A 277 12.95 0.37 -2.90
N VAL A 278 12.21 -0.08 -3.91
CA VAL A 278 11.07 -1.01 -3.73
C VAL A 278 11.48 -2.23 -2.91
N HIS A 279 12.56 -2.91 -3.30
CA HIS A 279 13.02 -4.11 -2.59
C HIS A 279 13.45 -3.80 -1.15
N SER A 280 14.16 -2.69 -0.95
CA SER A 280 14.66 -2.30 0.37
C SER A 280 13.56 -1.83 1.33
N LEU A 281 12.50 -1.21 0.82
CA LEU A 281 11.44 -0.60 1.62
C LEU A 281 10.25 -1.52 1.87
N HIS A 282 10.05 -2.54 1.03
CA HIS A 282 8.93 -3.48 1.22
C HIS A 282 8.93 -4.12 2.61
N LYS A 283 10.09 -4.57 3.12
CA LYS A 283 10.17 -5.19 4.45
C LYS A 283 9.96 -4.18 5.59
N PRO A 284 10.69 -3.04 5.66
CA PRO A 284 10.41 -2.01 6.67
C PRO A 284 8.96 -1.54 6.67
N VAL A 285 8.36 -1.31 5.50
CA VAL A 285 6.97 -0.85 5.44
C VAL A 285 6.01 -1.91 5.97
N ALA A 286 6.16 -3.17 5.56
CA ALA A 286 5.29 -4.26 6.01
C ALA A 286 5.46 -4.62 7.49
N PHE A 287 6.67 -4.55 8.04
CA PHE A 287 6.99 -5.03 9.40
C PHE A 287 7.19 -3.93 10.45
N MET A 288 7.32 -2.67 10.04
CA MET A 288 7.48 -1.54 10.96
C MET A 288 6.40 -0.48 10.74
N VAL A 289 6.25 0.04 9.52
CA VAL A 289 5.30 1.13 9.23
C VAL A 289 3.86 0.69 9.47
N LEU A 290 3.39 -0.37 8.80
CA LEU A 290 2.00 -0.84 8.96
C LEU A 290 1.69 -1.36 10.38
N PRO A 291 2.57 -2.12 11.05
CA PRO A 291 2.31 -2.57 12.41
C PRO A 291 2.25 -1.44 13.44
N ILE A 292 3.11 -0.42 13.32
CA ILE A 292 3.06 0.78 14.18
C ILE A 292 1.80 1.59 13.86
N PHE A 293 1.48 1.80 12.59
CA PHE A 293 0.24 2.47 12.19
C PHE A 293 -0.99 1.77 12.79
N ALA A 294 -1.06 0.45 12.67
CA ALA A 294 -2.14 -0.35 13.26
C ALA A 294 -2.17 -0.23 14.79
N LEU A 295 -1.01 -0.17 15.46
CA LEU A 295 -0.93 0.00 16.90
C LEU A 295 -1.54 1.33 17.35
N PHE A 296 -1.33 2.42 16.61
CA PHE A 296 -1.82 3.75 16.95
C PHE A 296 -3.30 3.97 16.58
N ASN A 297 -3.81 3.25 15.58
CA ASN A 297 -5.13 3.55 15.02
C ASN A 297 -6.20 2.48 15.27
N ALA A 298 -5.81 1.20 15.48
CA ALA A 298 -6.78 0.12 15.67
C ALA A 298 -7.29 0.01 17.12
N GLY A 299 -6.67 0.70 18.07
CA GLY A 299 -7.11 0.71 19.46
C GLY A 299 -8.40 1.52 19.63
N VAL A 300 -9.53 0.82 19.65
CA VAL A 300 -10.86 1.41 19.86
C VAL A 300 -11.45 0.90 21.16
N THR A 301 -12.02 1.81 21.95
CA THR A 301 -12.77 1.48 23.17
C THR A 301 -14.11 0.85 22.78
N ILE A 302 -14.32 -0.38 23.22
CA ILE A 302 -15.55 -1.14 23.00
C ILE A 302 -16.40 -1.01 24.25
N ASP A 303 -17.42 -0.17 24.18
CA ASP A 303 -18.45 -0.14 25.22
C ASP A 303 -19.43 -1.29 25.00
N PHE A 304 -19.21 -2.39 25.72
CA PHE A 304 -20.06 -3.57 25.63
C PHE A 304 -21.51 -3.31 26.03
N ALA A 305 -21.78 -2.28 26.84
CA ALA A 305 -23.14 -1.93 27.26
C ALA A 305 -23.98 -1.35 26.11
N ASN A 306 -23.34 -0.65 25.16
CA ASN A 306 -23.99 0.04 24.05
C ASN A 306 -23.72 -0.61 22.68
N THR A 307 -23.34 -1.90 22.67
CA THR A 307 -22.99 -2.63 21.44
C THR A 307 -24.09 -2.56 20.37
N SER A 308 -25.37 -2.60 20.77
CA SER A 308 -26.50 -2.52 19.84
C SER A 308 -26.59 -1.17 19.11
N GLU A 309 -26.34 -0.07 19.82
CA GLU A 309 -26.35 1.29 19.29
C GLU A 309 -25.15 1.54 18.36
N ILE A 310 -23.98 1.01 18.73
CA ILE A 310 -22.76 1.10 17.93
C ILE A 310 -22.92 0.39 16.58
N ILE A 311 -23.55 -0.79 16.57
CA ILE A 311 -23.76 -1.57 15.35
C ILE A 311 -24.85 -0.95 14.47
N SER A 312 -25.89 -0.35 15.06
CA SER A 312 -26.98 0.28 14.31
C SER A 312 -26.63 1.68 13.78
N HIS A 313 -25.51 2.26 14.24
CA HIS A 313 -25.05 3.56 13.78
C HIS A 313 -24.85 3.59 12.25
N PRO A 314 -25.37 4.61 11.53
CA PRO A 314 -25.33 4.68 10.06
C PRO A 314 -23.93 4.57 9.44
N VAL A 315 -22.93 5.16 10.10
CA VAL A 315 -21.52 5.05 9.67
C VAL A 315 -21.04 3.60 9.76
N THR A 316 -21.29 2.92 10.88
CA THR A 316 -20.89 1.52 11.09
C THR A 316 -21.54 0.62 10.05
N LEU A 317 -22.85 0.73 9.85
CA LEU A 317 -23.59 -0.06 8.86
C LEU A 317 -23.16 0.26 7.42
N GLY A 318 -22.94 1.54 7.12
CA GLY A 318 -22.47 1.99 5.82
C GLY A 318 -21.11 1.40 5.47
N VAL A 319 -20.17 1.45 6.42
CA VAL A 319 -18.84 0.86 6.28
C VAL A 319 -18.92 -0.66 6.12
N ILE A 320 -19.65 -1.36 6.99
CA ILE A 320 -19.78 -2.82 6.94
C ILE A 320 -20.37 -3.26 5.60
N THR A 321 -21.48 -2.63 5.19
CA THR A 321 -22.18 -2.98 3.95
C THR A 321 -21.33 -2.63 2.74
N GLY A 322 -20.68 -1.47 2.75
CA GLY A 322 -19.75 -1.03 1.71
C GLY A 322 -18.60 -2.02 1.53
N LEU A 323 -17.88 -2.35 2.60
CA LEU A 323 -16.75 -3.28 2.52
C LEU A 323 -17.19 -4.70 2.17
N ILE A 324 -18.12 -5.31 2.92
CA ILE A 324 -18.47 -6.73 2.75
C ILE A 324 -19.21 -6.98 1.45
N PHE A 325 -20.21 -6.17 1.12
CA PHE A 325 -21.07 -6.39 -0.05
C PHE A 325 -20.66 -5.51 -1.21
N GLY A 326 -20.53 -4.20 -0.98
CA GLY A 326 -20.23 -3.24 -2.03
C GLY A 326 -18.93 -3.55 -2.76
N LYS A 327 -17.83 -3.75 -2.02
CA LYS A 327 -16.52 -4.03 -2.62
C LYS A 327 -16.44 -5.41 -3.24
N PHE A 328 -16.96 -6.42 -2.54
CA PHE A 328 -17.09 -7.78 -3.08
C PHE A 328 -17.83 -7.81 -4.42
N ILE A 329 -19.03 -7.21 -4.48
CA ILE A 329 -19.86 -7.13 -5.69
C ILE A 329 -19.20 -6.27 -6.75
N GLY A 330 -18.59 -5.14 -6.35
CA GLY A 330 -17.88 -4.24 -7.25
C GLY A 330 -16.75 -4.94 -7.99
N ILE A 331 -15.84 -5.60 -7.25
CA ILE A 331 -14.69 -6.30 -7.83
C ILE A 331 -15.15 -7.51 -8.65
N ALA A 332 -15.97 -8.40 -8.08
CA ALA A 332 -16.38 -9.63 -8.78
C ALA A 332 -17.31 -9.35 -9.96
N GLY A 333 -18.26 -8.42 -9.79
CA GLY A 333 -19.21 -8.04 -10.81
C GLY A 333 -18.56 -7.31 -11.98
N ALA A 334 -17.69 -6.33 -11.71
CA ALA A 334 -16.96 -5.62 -12.76
C ALA A 334 -16.01 -6.56 -13.52
N SER A 335 -15.31 -7.46 -12.80
CA SER A 335 -14.47 -8.48 -13.42
C SER A 335 -15.28 -9.42 -14.33
N TRP A 336 -16.41 -9.93 -13.85
CA TRP A 336 -17.29 -10.80 -14.63
C TRP A 336 -17.84 -10.11 -15.88
N LEU A 337 -18.26 -8.84 -15.73
CA LEU A 337 -18.77 -8.03 -16.85
C LEU A 337 -17.68 -7.80 -17.90
N ALA A 338 -16.46 -7.42 -17.47
CA ALA A 338 -15.33 -7.21 -18.38
C ALA A 338 -14.98 -8.47 -19.18
N ILE A 339 -15.01 -9.64 -18.54
CA ILE A 339 -14.78 -10.93 -19.22
C ILE A 339 -15.92 -11.25 -20.17
N ARG A 340 -17.18 -11.05 -19.75
CA ARG A 340 -18.36 -11.37 -20.56
C ARG A 340 -18.49 -10.48 -21.80
N LEU A 341 -18.07 -9.21 -21.69
CA LEU A 341 -18.04 -8.25 -22.80
C LEU A 341 -16.83 -8.46 -23.73
N GLY A 342 -15.94 -9.41 -23.44
CA GLY A 342 -14.74 -9.66 -24.23
C GLY A 342 -13.66 -8.59 -24.11
N TRP A 343 -13.75 -7.71 -23.11
CA TRP A 343 -12.77 -6.65 -22.85
C TRP A 343 -11.47 -7.22 -22.28
N SER A 344 -11.57 -8.26 -21.44
CA SER A 344 -10.40 -8.91 -20.83
C SER A 344 -10.55 -10.42 -20.72
N VAL A 345 -9.44 -11.10 -20.40
CA VAL A 345 -9.34 -12.54 -20.20
C VAL A 345 -8.90 -12.82 -18.77
N LEU A 346 -9.35 -13.94 -18.21
CA LEU A 346 -8.88 -14.40 -16.90
C LEU A 346 -7.36 -14.62 -16.90
N PRO A 347 -6.65 -14.29 -15.80
CA PRO A 347 -5.25 -14.63 -15.64
C PRO A 347 -5.01 -16.15 -15.79
N THR A 348 -3.82 -16.51 -16.25
CA THR A 348 -3.45 -17.93 -16.43
C THR A 348 -3.66 -18.72 -15.15
N ASP A 349 -4.17 -19.94 -15.28
CA ASP A 349 -4.47 -20.82 -14.16
C ASP A 349 -5.51 -20.33 -13.15
N THR A 350 -6.25 -19.25 -13.43
CA THR A 350 -7.34 -18.78 -12.58
C THR A 350 -8.71 -19.10 -13.16
N THR A 351 -9.70 -19.16 -12.29
CA THR A 351 -11.12 -19.29 -12.66
C THR A 351 -11.90 -18.18 -11.99
N MET A 352 -13.13 -17.92 -12.43
CA MET A 352 -13.97 -16.91 -11.79
C MET A 352 -14.19 -17.17 -10.29
N ARG A 353 -14.15 -18.43 -9.85
CA ARG A 353 -14.21 -18.79 -8.42
C ARG A 353 -13.02 -18.25 -7.62
N HIS A 354 -11.83 -18.19 -8.23
CA HIS A 354 -10.66 -17.56 -7.63
C HIS A 354 -10.83 -16.05 -7.53
N ILE A 355 -11.41 -15.41 -8.55
CA ILE A 355 -11.71 -13.97 -8.53
C ILE A 355 -12.72 -13.63 -7.44
N ILE A 356 -13.73 -14.48 -7.21
CA ILE A 356 -14.67 -14.34 -6.08
C ILE A 356 -13.94 -14.43 -4.73
N GLY A 357 -12.97 -15.33 -4.59
CA GLY A 357 -12.14 -15.39 -3.38
C GLY A 357 -11.26 -14.15 -3.22
N ALA A 358 -10.65 -13.70 -4.31
CA ALA A 358 -9.84 -12.48 -4.32
C ALA A 358 -10.66 -11.22 -4.05
N SER A 359 -11.92 -11.14 -4.48
CA SER A 359 -12.79 -9.99 -4.17
C SER A 359 -13.19 -9.97 -2.69
N MET A 360 -13.38 -11.12 -2.06
CA MET A 360 -13.56 -11.20 -0.59
C MET A 360 -12.31 -10.71 0.14
N LEU A 361 -11.11 -11.11 -0.30
CA LEU A 361 -9.87 -10.59 0.29
C LEU A 361 -9.63 -9.11 -0.04
N GLY A 362 -10.03 -8.64 -1.22
CA GLY A 362 -10.01 -7.23 -1.58
C GLY A 362 -11.00 -6.39 -0.78
N SER A 363 -11.98 -7.02 -0.12
CA SER A 363 -12.93 -6.34 0.78
C SER A 363 -12.33 -6.02 2.16
N ILE A 364 -11.09 -6.42 2.40
CA ILE A 364 -10.34 -6.08 3.61
C ILE A 364 -9.86 -4.63 3.48
N GLY A 365 -10.52 -3.70 4.16
CA GLY A 365 -10.13 -2.28 4.17
C GLY A 365 -9.07 -1.94 5.21
N PHE A 366 -9.10 -2.63 6.36
CA PHE A 366 -8.25 -2.46 7.55
C PHE A 366 -7.46 -1.12 7.63
N THR A 367 -6.13 -1.10 7.48
CA THR A 367 -5.33 0.11 7.74
C THR A 367 -5.68 1.28 6.83
N MET A 368 -5.91 1.01 5.54
CA MET A 368 -6.23 2.04 4.56
C MET A 368 -7.61 2.66 4.79
N SER A 369 -8.61 1.85 5.11
CA SER A 369 -9.94 2.39 5.47
C SER A 369 -9.89 3.15 6.80
N ILE A 370 -9.07 2.71 7.77
CA ILE A 370 -8.90 3.44 9.04
C ILE A 370 -8.26 4.81 8.79
N PHE A 371 -7.24 4.87 7.92
CA PHE A 371 -6.62 6.13 7.53
C PHE A 371 -7.62 7.08 6.88
N ILE A 372 -8.45 6.59 5.95
CA ILE A 372 -9.48 7.43 5.31
C ILE A 372 -10.55 7.87 6.31
N ALA A 373 -10.90 7.03 7.31
CA ALA A 373 -11.85 7.42 8.35
C ALA A 373 -11.32 8.57 9.22
N GLU A 374 -10.04 8.56 9.58
CA GLU A 374 -9.38 9.66 10.31
C GLU A 374 -9.39 10.97 9.51
N LEU A 375 -9.23 10.90 8.18
CA LEU A 375 -9.34 12.07 7.30
C LEU A 375 -10.78 12.54 7.13
N ALA A 376 -11.71 11.61 6.97
CA ALA A 376 -13.14 11.91 6.74
C ALA A 376 -13.81 12.58 7.93
N PHE A 377 -13.41 12.18 9.14
CA PHE A 377 -14.02 12.59 10.39
C PHE A 377 -13.02 13.25 11.33
N SER A 378 -12.04 13.97 10.80
CA SER A 378 -10.96 14.65 11.55
C SER A 378 -11.44 15.57 12.67
N HIS A 379 -12.68 16.06 12.60
CA HIS A 379 -13.32 16.92 13.60
C HIS A 379 -14.47 16.23 14.36
N GLN A 380 -14.65 14.92 14.19
CA GLN A 380 -15.76 14.14 14.74
C GLN A 380 -15.25 12.81 15.32
N PRO A 381 -14.59 12.83 16.50
CA PRO A 381 -13.93 11.65 17.07
C PRO A 381 -14.89 10.48 17.30
N ASP A 382 -16.14 10.75 17.65
CA ASP A 382 -17.17 9.71 17.82
C ASP A 382 -17.45 8.96 16.51
N MET A 383 -17.51 9.68 15.38
CA MET A 383 -17.69 9.07 14.05
C MET A 383 -16.48 8.22 13.64
N VAL A 384 -15.26 8.65 14.00
CA VAL A 384 -14.04 7.86 13.78
C VAL A 384 -14.11 6.53 14.52
N VAL A 385 -14.60 6.52 15.77
CA VAL A 385 -14.79 5.29 16.56
C VAL A 385 -15.77 4.34 15.87
N HIS A 386 -16.94 4.82 15.46
CA HIS A 386 -17.93 4.01 14.73
C HIS A 386 -17.38 3.46 13.41
N ALA A 387 -16.68 4.29 12.63
CA ALA A 387 -16.04 3.86 11.39
C ALA A 387 -15.00 2.76 11.65
N LYS A 388 -14.09 2.94 12.61
CA LYS A 388 -13.06 1.95 12.96
C LYS A 388 -13.66 0.60 13.36
N LEU A 389 -14.72 0.61 14.17
CA LEU A 389 -15.42 -0.64 14.56
C LEU A 389 -16.02 -1.35 13.34
N GLY A 390 -16.70 -0.60 12.46
CA GLY A 390 -17.22 -1.13 11.21
C GLY A 390 -16.13 -1.73 10.32
N ILE A 391 -14.99 -1.05 10.19
CA ILE A 391 -13.85 -1.51 9.37
C ILE A 391 -13.26 -2.80 9.96
N LEU A 392 -13.02 -2.84 11.27
CA LEU A 392 -12.42 -4.00 11.94
C LEU A 392 -13.32 -5.23 11.80
N PHE A 393 -14.63 -5.07 12.04
CA PHE A 393 -15.60 -6.14 11.92
C PHE A 393 -15.72 -6.64 10.47
N ALA A 394 -15.86 -5.73 9.51
CA ALA A 394 -15.94 -6.08 8.10
C ALA A 394 -14.67 -6.76 7.59
N SER A 395 -13.49 -6.26 7.97
CA SER A 395 -12.20 -6.81 7.57
C SER A 395 -11.98 -8.22 8.12
N LEU A 396 -12.44 -8.48 9.36
CA LEU A 396 -12.39 -9.82 9.95
C LEU A 396 -13.28 -10.80 9.18
N ILE A 397 -14.53 -10.43 8.90
CA ILE A 397 -15.46 -11.27 8.14
C ILE A 397 -14.93 -11.52 6.73
N ALA A 398 -14.52 -10.47 6.02
CA ALA A 398 -13.97 -10.55 4.67
C ALA A 398 -12.73 -11.47 4.62
N GLY A 399 -11.81 -11.33 5.57
CA GLY A 399 -10.62 -12.17 5.67
C GLY A 399 -10.93 -13.64 5.94
N VAL A 400 -11.83 -13.93 6.90
CA VAL A 400 -12.24 -15.31 7.22
C VAL A 400 -13.00 -15.94 6.05
N CYS A 401 -13.97 -15.24 5.47
CA CYS A 401 -14.74 -15.73 4.33
C CYS A 401 -13.85 -15.98 3.10
N GLY A 402 -12.98 -15.02 2.76
CA GLY A 402 -12.05 -15.16 1.65
C GLY A 402 -11.05 -16.30 1.85
N TYR A 403 -10.53 -16.45 3.07
CA TYR A 403 -9.66 -17.58 3.43
C TYR A 403 -10.38 -18.93 3.26
N LEU A 404 -11.56 -19.10 3.87
CA LEU A 404 -12.31 -20.36 3.81
C LEU A 404 -12.74 -20.71 2.38
N TRP A 405 -13.12 -19.71 1.59
CA TRP A 405 -13.52 -19.88 0.19
C TRP A 405 -12.34 -20.38 -0.66
N LEU A 406 -11.19 -19.70 -0.59
CA LEU A 406 -10.00 -20.10 -1.34
C LEU A 406 -9.41 -21.42 -0.84
N LEU A 407 -9.52 -21.72 0.46
CA LEU A 407 -9.11 -23.01 1.01
C LEU A 407 -9.90 -24.16 0.37
N ARG A 408 -11.21 -23.96 0.15
CA ARG A 408 -12.10 -24.96 -0.47
C ARG A 408 -11.79 -25.19 -1.94
N ILE A 409 -11.47 -24.12 -2.69
CA ILE A 409 -11.23 -24.20 -4.14
C ILE A 409 -9.80 -24.65 -4.47
N GLY A 410 -8.83 -24.33 -3.61
CA GLY A 410 -7.43 -24.74 -3.79
C GLY A 410 -7.20 -26.25 -3.79
N GLY A 411 -8.21 -27.06 -3.45
CA GLY A 411 -8.21 -28.51 -3.61
C GLY A 411 -8.56 -29.01 -5.03
N GLU A 412 -9.21 -28.19 -5.87
CA GLU A 412 -9.69 -28.63 -7.19
C GLU A 412 -8.56 -28.82 -8.22
N LYS A 413 -7.32 -28.36 -7.94
CA LYS A 413 -6.19 -28.40 -8.88
C LYS A 413 -5.05 -29.39 -8.56
N SER A 414 -5.16 -30.21 -7.51
CA SER A 414 -4.22 -31.33 -7.35
C SER A 414 -4.52 -32.52 -8.29
N ALA A 415 -5.69 -32.56 -8.93
CA ALA A 415 -6.10 -33.68 -9.78
C ALA A 415 -5.82 -33.49 -11.29
N ILE A 416 -5.44 -32.30 -11.73
CA ILE A 416 -5.21 -32.00 -13.16
C ILE A 416 -3.71 -31.86 -13.48
N GLY A 417 -2.87 -31.52 -12.47
CA GLY A 417 -1.41 -31.45 -12.62
C GLY A 417 -0.70 -32.81 -12.62
N SER A 418 -1.27 -33.86 -11.99
CA SER A 418 -0.63 -35.18 -11.93
C SER A 418 -0.69 -35.97 -13.24
N VAL A 419 -1.54 -35.56 -14.19
CA VAL A 419 -1.65 -36.25 -15.49
C VAL A 419 -0.56 -35.81 -16.47
N TYR A 420 0.08 -34.65 -16.25
CA TYR A 420 1.17 -34.16 -17.11
C TYR A 420 2.58 -34.47 -16.59
N GLU A 421 2.75 -34.74 -15.28
CA GLU A 421 4.06 -35.15 -14.73
C GLU A 421 4.37 -36.64 -14.88
N LEU A 422 3.41 -37.48 -15.28
CA LEU A 422 3.64 -38.92 -15.56
C LEU A 422 4.01 -39.22 -17.02
N LYS A 423 4.28 -38.19 -17.85
CA LYS A 423 4.63 -38.36 -19.27
C LYS A 423 5.88 -37.60 -19.72
N ARG A 424 6.77 -37.21 -18.81
CA ARG A 424 8.10 -36.70 -19.12
C ARG A 424 9.20 -37.50 -18.45
#